data_AF-A0A7S2P3Z4-F1
#
_entry.id   AF-A0A7S2P3Z4-F1
#
_cell.length_a   1.000
_cell.length_b   1.000
_cell.length_c   1.000
_cell.angle_alpha   90.00
_cell.angle_beta   90.00
_cell.angle_gamma   90.00
#
_symmetry.space_group_name_H-M   'P 1'
#
loop_
_entity.id
_entity.type
_entity.pdbx_description
1 polymer ?
#
loop_
_entity_poly.entity_id
_entity_poly.type
_entity_poly.pdbx_seq_one_letter_code
_entity_poly.pdbx_strand_id
1 'polypeptide(L)'
;EDLKHVLKQEFTNALSPLEKISNEVASKSSFPVKYLGIDSSFNPSLEDEGSIAAAIEQLKEVPCFGGVGTLAAAAAITTTIQSLPIKLIGYCGLMLPVLEDQRLSELASEIPSKLKISQLLNISSVCGVGIDTVPIPGKCSADSISSLILDMSGLAARWDKSLSCRVFPLPGEDTGCFTKFDSPYLCNSRVFDVS
;
A
#
# COMPACT_ATOMS: atom_id res chain seq x y z
N GLU A 1 -19.36 10.12 9.82
CA GLU A 1 -18.51 10.05 11.03
C GLU A 1 -17.08 10.42 10.65
N ASP A 2 -16.24 10.75 11.62
CA ASP A 2 -14.82 11.03 11.38
C ASP A 2 -14.07 9.73 11.04
N LEU A 3 -13.47 9.67 9.83
CA LEU A 3 -12.69 8.54 9.34
C LEU A 3 -11.69 8.02 10.37
N LYS A 4 -10.97 8.93 11.06
CA LYS A 4 -9.95 8.55 12.03
C LYS A 4 -10.56 7.87 13.25
N HIS A 5 -11.73 8.34 13.69
CA HIS A 5 -12.42 7.77 14.83
C HIS A 5 -12.91 6.36 14.52
N VAL A 6 -13.59 6.18 13.39
CA VAL A 6 -14.12 4.88 12.94
C VAL A 6 -12.98 3.88 12.76
N LEU A 7 -11.94 4.23 11.99
CA LEU A 7 -10.80 3.34 11.77
C LEU A 7 -10.08 2.97 13.07
N LYS A 8 -9.86 3.94 13.97
CA LYS A 8 -9.22 3.68 15.25
C LYS A 8 -10.04 2.68 16.06
N GLN A 9 -11.34 2.87 16.14
CA GLN A 9 -12.25 2.00 16.87
C GLN A 9 -12.25 0.58 16.29
N GLU A 10 -12.45 0.44 14.98
CA GLU A 10 -12.52 -0.87 14.33
C GLU A 10 -11.21 -1.66 14.41
N PHE A 11 -10.06 -1.01 14.13
CA PHE A 11 -8.76 -1.67 14.28
C PHE A 11 -8.46 -2.03 15.73
N THR A 12 -8.80 -1.16 16.69
CA THR A 12 -8.58 -1.47 18.12
C THR A 12 -9.43 -2.67 18.54
N ASN A 13 -10.70 -2.72 18.12
CA ASN A 13 -11.60 -3.82 18.42
C ASN A 13 -11.11 -5.15 17.81
N ALA A 14 -10.60 -5.11 16.58
CA ALA A 14 -10.07 -6.28 15.89
C ALA A 14 -8.74 -6.79 16.48
N LEU A 15 -7.82 -5.88 16.82
CA LEU A 15 -6.44 -6.25 17.15
C LEU A 15 -6.18 -6.41 18.66
N SER A 16 -6.91 -5.72 19.54
CA SER A 16 -6.70 -5.83 21.00
C SER A 16 -6.88 -7.26 21.53
N PRO A 17 -7.86 -8.06 21.07
CA PRO A 17 -7.97 -9.46 21.48
C PRO A 17 -6.74 -10.29 21.06
N LEU A 18 -6.17 -10.02 19.89
CA LEU A 18 -4.98 -10.72 19.38
C LEU A 18 -3.73 -10.38 20.21
N GLU A 19 -3.56 -9.11 20.58
CA GLU A 19 -2.50 -8.70 21.51
C GLU A 19 -2.63 -9.43 22.85
N LYS A 20 -3.84 -9.49 23.41
CA LYS A 20 -4.08 -10.19 24.69
C LYS A 20 -3.70 -11.66 24.60
N ILE A 21 -4.19 -12.37 23.59
CA ILE A 21 -3.89 -13.79 23.37
C ILE A 21 -2.38 -14.00 23.17
N SER A 22 -1.74 -13.14 22.39
CA SER A 22 -0.30 -13.23 22.12
C SER A 22 0.55 -13.05 23.39
N ASN A 23 0.18 -12.10 24.25
CA ASN A 23 0.81 -11.91 25.55
C ASN A 23 0.58 -13.11 26.48
N GLU A 24 -0.63 -13.66 26.51
CA GLU A 24 -0.93 -14.86 27.30
C GLU A 24 -0.09 -16.07 26.84
N VAL A 25 -0.01 -16.33 25.54
CA VAL A 25 0.80 -17.40 24.96
C VAL A 25 2.28 -17.21 25.30
N ALA A 26 2.81 -15.99 25.16
CA ALA A 26 4.19 -15.69 25.52
C ALA A 26 4.45 -15.92 27.02
N SER A 27 3.52 -15.53 27.90
CA SER A 27 3.66 -15.67 29.36
C SER A 27 3.59 -17.12 29.85
N LYS A 28 2.86 -17.99 29.14
CA LYS A 28 2.67 -19.42 29.48
C LYS A 28 3.71 -20.33 28.80
N SER A 29 4.53 -19.79 27.91
CA SER A 29 5.54 -20.55 27.18
C SER A 29 6.66 -21.02 28.11
N SER A 30 7.08 -22.28 27.95
CA SER A 30 8.29 -22.81 28.59
C SER A 30 9.58 -22.32 27.92
N PHE A 31 9.46 -21.71 26.74
CA PHE A 31 10.57 -21.09 26.00
C PHE A 31 10.62 -19.58 26.29
N PRO A 32 11.80 -18.93 26.22
CA PRO A 32 11.96 -17.50 26.47
C PRO A 32 11.45 -16.65 25.29
N VAL A 33 10.14 -16.73 25.03
CA VAL A 33 9.46 -16.00 23.96
C VAL A 33 8.87 -14.71 24.51
N LYS A 34 9.01 -13.62 23.75
CA LYS A 34 8.40 -12.32 24.07
C LYS A 34 7.50 -11.90 22.93
N TYR A 35 6.31 -11.43 23.26
CA TYR A 35 5.47 -10.74 22.30
C TYR A 35 6.07 -9.35 21.98
N LEU A 36 6.38 -9.11 20.71
CA LEU A 36 7.04 -7.89 20.26
C LEU A 36 6.08 -6.84 19.73
N GLY A 37 4.88 -7.22 19.31
CA GLY A 37 3.86 -6.33 18.78
C GLY A 37 3.11 -6.97 17.60
N ILE A 38 2.18 -6.22 17.03
CA ILE A 38 1.49 -6.53 15.78
C ILE A 38 1.85 -5.47 14.73
N ASP A 39 2.13 -5.91 13.51
CA ASP A 39 2.14 -5.02 12.36
C ASP A 39 0.70 -4.77 11.91
N SER A 40 0.20 -3.57 12.15
CA SER A 40 -1.16 -3.17 11.83
C SER A 40 -1.32 -2.65 10.40
N SER A 41 -0.32 -2.87 9.53
CA SER A 41 -0.36 -2.41 8.14
C SER A 41 -1.66 -2.80 7.45
N PHE A 42 -2.30 -1.81 6.83
CA PHE A 42 -3.56 -2.01 6.15
C PHE A 42 -3.28 -2.32 4.67
N ASN A 43 -3.45 -3.59 4.33
CA ASN A 43 -3.21 -4.16 3.00
C ASN A 43 -4.55 -4.57 2.36
N PRO A 44 -4.71 -4.46 1.04
CA PRO A 44 -5.90 -4.96 0.37
C PRO A 44 -6.03 -6.48 0.52
N SER A 45 -7.27 -6.96 0.36
CA SER A 45 -7.53 -8.36 0.03
C SER A 45 -7.98 -8.47 -1.43
N LEU A 46 -7.88 -9.67 -1.99
CA LEU A 46 -8.30 -9.98 -3.36
C LEU A 46 -9.78 -10.38 -3.45
N GLU A 47 -10.52 -10.23 -2.35
CA GLU A 47 -11.97 -10.43 -2.32
C GLU A 47 -12.68 -9.22 -2.94
N ASP A 48 -13.92 -9.39 -3.41
CA ASP A 48 -14.66 -8.35 -4.17
C ASP A 48 -14.77 -6.99 -3.44
N GLU A 49 -14.72 -6.99 -2.09
CA GLU A 49 -14.79 -5.79 -1.24
C GLU A 49 -13.46 -5.46 -0.55
N GLY A 50 -12.37 -6.11 -0.98
CA GLY A 50 -11.04 -6.03 -0.38
C GLY A 50 -10.18 -4.85 -0.81
N SER A 51 -10.63 -4.07 -1.79
CA SER A 51 -9.84 -2.96 -2.36
C SER A 51 -9.79 -1.75 -1.42
N ILE A 52 -8.57 -1.34 -1.09
CA ILE A 52 -8.29 -0.14 -0.32
C ILE A 52 -8.57 1.11 -1.15
N ALA A 53 -8.20 1.10 -2.43
CA ALA A 53 -8.47 2.24 -3.30
C ALA A 53 -9.98 2.48 -3.48
N ALA A 54 -10.78 1.41 -3.66
CA ALA A 54 -12.23 1.52 -3.71
C ALA A 54 -12.82 2.02 -2.38
N ALA A 55 -12.31 1.54 -1.24
CA ALA A 55 -12.73 2.01 0.08
C ALA A 55 -12.42 3.51 0.29
N ILE A 56 -11.26 3.98 -0.17
CA ILE A 56 -10.90 5.40 -0.12
C ILE A 56 -11.81 6.24 -1.02
N GLU A 57 -12.21 5.75 -2.19
CA GLU A 57 -13.16 6.43 -3.10
C GLU A 57 -14.58 6.56 -2.51
N GLN A 58 -14.90 5.87 -1.40
CA GLN A 58 -16.17 6.10 -0.67
C GLN A 58 -16.19 7.40 0.13
N LEU A 59 -15.02 8.03 0.34
CA LEU A 59 -14.93 9.34 0.95
C LEU A 59 -15.40 10.39 -0.06
N LYS A 60 -16.31 11.28 0.36
CA LYS A 60 -16.88 12.32 -0.51
C LYS A 60 -15.80 13.23 -1.12
N GLU A 61 -14.71 13.41 -0.40
CA GLU A 61 -13.56 14.23 -0.78
C GLU A 61 -12.64 13.54 -1.81
N VAL A 62 -12.84 12.25 -2.09
CA VAL A 62 -12.02 11.46 -3.01
C VAL A 62 -12.87 10.86 -4.13
N PRO A 63 -13.21 11.64 -5.18
CA PRO A 63 -14.01 11.13 -6.29
C PRO A 63 -13.33 10.03 -7.10
N CYS A 64 -11.99 10.03 -7.11
CA CYS A 64 -11.18 9.03 -7.78
C CYS A 64 -9.80 8.94 -7.10
N PHE A 65 -9.36 7.73 -6.81
CA PHE A 65 -8.06 7.48 -6.19
C PHE A 65 -6.92 7.95 -7.11
N GLY A 66 -5.89 8.55 -6.50
CA GLY A 66 -4.80 9.22 -7.21
C GLY A 66 -5.11 10.67 -7.58
N GLY A 67 -6.37 11.09 -7.44
CA GLY A 67 -6.81 12.48 -7.56
C GLY A 67 -6.69 13.28 -6.26
N VAL A 68 -7.19 14.51 -6.29
CA VAL A 68 -7.25 15.41 -5.13
C VAL A 68 -8.02 14.74 -3.98
N GLY A 69 -7.59 14.95 -2.74
CA GLY A 69 -8.16 14.30 -1.56
C GLY A 69 -7.48 12.98 -1.19
N THR A 70 -7.02 12.19 -2.17
CA THR A 70 -6.37 10.88 -1.94
C THR A 70 -5.21 10.97 -0.96
N LEU A 71 -4.34 11.97 -1.12
CA LEU A 71 -3.17 12.16 -0.26
C LEU A 71 -3.58 12.39 1.22
N ALA A 72 -4.60 13.23 1.44
CA ALA A 72 -5.08 13.53 2.79
C ALA A 72 -5.76 12.30 3.42
N ALA A 73 -6.54 11.54 2.65
CA ALA A 73 -7.14 10.29 3.10
C ALA A 73 -6.07 9.25 3.47
N ALA A 74 -5.08 9.03 2.60
CA ALA A 74 -3.97 8.11 2.85
C ALA A 74 -3.16 8.49 4.10
N ALA A 75 -2.89 9.78 4.29
CA ALA A 75 -2.22 10.30 5.48
C ALA A 75 -3.06 10.07 6.75
N ALA A 76 -4.37 10.33 6.69
CA ALA A 76 -5.27 10.12 7.81
C ALA A 76 -5.35 8.65 8.23
N ILE A 77 -5.45 7.74 7.26
CA ILE A 77 -5.45 6.28 7.48
C ILE A 77 -4.15 5.85 8.13
N THR A 78 -3.01 6.17 7.52
CA THR A 78 -1.67 5.79 8.03
C THR A 78 -1.45 6.32 9.44
N THR A 79 -1.73 7.60 9.69
CA THR A 79 -1.59 8.19 11.04
C THR A 79 -2.47 7.48 12.06
N THR A 80 -3.68 7.08 11.66
CA THR A 80 -4.61 6.38 12.55
C THR A 80 -4.05 5.01 12.94
N ILE A 81 -3.60 4.22 11.96
CA ILE A 81 -3.01 2.89 12.14
C ILE A 81 -1.75 2.95 13.03
N GLN A 82 -0.92 3.97 12.86
CA GLN A 82 0.28 4.21 13.67
C GLN A 82 -0.02 4.70 15.10
N SER A 83 -1.26 5.13 15.37
CA SER A 83 -1.69 5.68 16.67
C SER A 83 -2.61 4.75 17.46
N LEU A 84 -2.73 3.49 17.03
CA LEU A 84 -3.56 2.50 17.71
C LEU A 84 -3.04 2.24 19.13
N PRO A 85 -3.92 2.08 20.13
CA PRO A 85 -3.55 1.88 21.52
C PRO A 85 -3.17 0.42 21.82
N ILE A 86 -2.35 -0.18 20.96
CA ILE A 86 -1.82 -1.55 21.07
C ILE A 86 -0.31 -1.52 20.83
N LYS A 87 0.41 -2.58 21.19
CA LYS A 87 1.84 -2.69 20.91
C LYS A 87 2.08 -2.94 19.41
N LEU A 88 2.54 -1.90 18.73
CA LEU A 88 2.85 -1.93 17.30
C LEU A 88 4.30 -2.35 17.02
N ILE A 89 4.52 -3.00 15.87
CA ILE A 89 5.83 -3.34 15.31
C ILE A 89 5.77 -3.38 13.78
N GLY A 90 6.89 -3.20 13.08
CA GLY A 90 6.90 -3.24 11.62
C GLY A 90 6.50 -1.90 10.98
N TYR A 91 5.82 -1.93 9.83
CA TYR A 91 5.50 -0.72 9.07
C TYR A 91 4.32 0.05 9.67
N CYS A 92 3.25 -0.67 10.07
CA CYS A 92 2.01 -0.10 10.60
C CYS A 92 1.41 1.01 9.72
N GLY A 93 1.45 0.86 8.40
CA GLY A 93 1.04 1.89 7.46
C GLY A 93 0.06 1.41 6.39
N LEU A 94 -0.41 2.35 5.56
CA LEU A 94 -1.25 2.03 4.41
C LEU A 94 -0.42 1.40 3.28
N MET A 95 -0.81 0.21 2.81
CA MET A 95 -0.16 -0.47 1.70
C MET A 95 -0.98 -0.29 0.42
N LEU A 96 -0.29 -0.02 -0.68
CA LEU A 96 -0.92 0.24 -1.99
C LEU A 96 -0.28 -0.61 -3.10
N PRO A 97 -0.25 -1.95 -2.95
CA PRO A 97 0.26 -2.85 -3.98
C PRO A 97 -0.65 -2.83 -5.21
N VAL A 98 -0.19 -2.25 -6.32
CA VAL A 98 -1.01 -2.04 -7.52
C VAL A 98 -1.59 -3.35 -8.07
N LEU A 99 -0.79 -4.41 -8.17
CA LEU A 99 -1.24 -5.70 -8.67
C LEU A 99 -1.95 -6.55 -7.62
N GLU A 100 -2.07 -6.11 -6.37
CA GLU A 100 -2.78 -6.87 -5.32
C GLU A 100 -4.07 -6.14 -4.86
N ASP A 101 -4.35 -4.96 -5.41
CA ASP A 101 -5.60 -4.20 -5.23
C ASP A 101 -6.32 -4.08 -6.57
N GLN A 102 -7.52 -4.66 -6.65
CA GLN A 102 -8.32 -4.67 -7.87
C GLN A 102 -8.57 -3.27 -8.43
N ARG A 103 -8.92 -2.30 -7.57
CA ARG A 103 -9.24 -0.94 -8.03
C ARG A 103 -8.00 -0.18 -8.49
N LEU A 104 -6.86 -0.36 -7.83
CA LEU A 104 -5.59 0.22 -8.32
C LEU A 104 -5.25 -0.32 -9.72
N SER A 105 -5.39 -1.63 -9.92
CA SER A 105 -5.17 -2.29 -11.21
C SER A 105 -6.13 -1.79 -12.30
N GLU A 106 -7.42 -1.60 -11.97
CA GLU A 106 -8.41 -1.03 -12.88
C GLU A 106 -8.06 0.40 -13.28
N LEU A 107 -7.77 1.27 -12.32
CA LEU A 107 -7.40 2.67 -12.55
C LEU A 107 -6.15 2.81 -13.43
N ALA A 108 -5.18 1.93 -13.22
CA ALA A 108 -4.00 1.84 -14.07
C ALA A 108 -4.34 1.43 -15.51
N SER A 109 -5.39 0.61 -15.68
CA SER A 109 -5.79 0.00 -16.95
C SER A 109 -6.68 0.86 -17.84
N GLU A 110 -7.24 1.94 -17.32
CA GLU A 110 -8.08 2.86 -18.08
C GLU A 110 -7.31 3.53 -19.25
N ILE A 111 -8.04 4.01 -20.26
CA ILE A 111 -7.46 4.74 -21.41
C ILE A 111 -8.15 6.12 -21.51
N PRO A 112 -7.45 7.23 -21.19
CA PRO A 112 -6.09 7.29 -20.64
C PRO A 112 -6.01 6.75 -19.20
N SER A 113 -4.83 6.29 -18.79
CA SER A 113 -4.63 5.75 -17.44
C SER A 113 -4.90 6.83 -16.37
N LYS A 114 -5.69 6.47 -15.35
CA LYS A 114 -6.04 7.36 -14.23
C LYS A 114 -5.04 7.29 -13.08
N LEU A 115 -4.25 6.22 -13.03
CA LEU A 115 -3.22 6.01 -12.02
C LEU A 115 -1.84 5.88 -12.68
N LYS A 116 -0.98 6.85 -12.39
CA LYS A 116 0.39 6.94 -12.89
C LYS A 116 1.39 6.77 -11.76
N ILE A 117 2.63 6.43 -12.13
CA ILE A 117 3.70 6.22 -11.15
C ILE A 117 3.99 7.48 -10.31
N SER A 118 3.86 8.67 -10.90
CA SER A 118 4.03 9.95 -10.18
C SER A 118 2.96 10.19 -9.10
N GLN A 119 1.73 9.70 -9.29
CA GLN A 119 0.69 9.76 -8.27
C GLN A 119 1.01 8.79 -7.12
N LEU A 120 1.51 7.59 -7.45
CA LEU A 120 1.97 6.63 -6.44
C LEU A 120 3.17 7.17 -5.65
N LEU A 121 4.14 7.82 -6.32
CA LEU A 121 5.25 8.53 -5.67
C LEU A 121 4.76 9.62 -4.71
N ASN A 122 3.79 10.43 -5.13
CA ASN A 122 3.21 11.46 -4.26
C ASN A 122 2.59 10.83 -3.00
N ILE A 123 1.76 9.79 -3.17
CA ILE A 123 1.11 9.10 -2.05
C ILE A 123 2.13 8.36 -1.17
N SER A 124 3.26 7.93 -1.73
CA SER A 124 4.36 7.28 -0.99
C SER A 124 4.95 8.16 0.13
N SER A 125 4.83 9.49 0.01
CA SER A 125 5.21 10.41 1.09
C SER A 125 4.43 10.16 2.39
N VAL A 126 3.22 9.61 2.32
CA VAL A 126 2.32 9.41 3.47
C VAL A 126 1.83 7.96 3.67
N CYS A 127 2.13 7.02 2.76
CA CYS A 127 1.78 5.59 2.92
C CYS A 127 2.84 4.80 3.72
N GLY A 128 2.64 3.49 3.91
CA GLY A 128 3.54 2.62 4.67
C GLY A 128 4.77 2.13 3.91
N VAL A 129 4.63 1.73 2.64
CA VAL A 129 5.66 0.94 1.92
C VAL A 129 6.32 1.62 0.74
N GLY A 130 5.66 2.58 0.08
CA GLY A 130 6.17 3.22 -1.14
C GLY A 130 5.57 2.65 -2.43
N ILE A 131 6.41 2.47 -3.45
CA ILE A 131 6.03 1.84 -4.73
C ILE A 131 6.00 0.32 -4.51
N ASP A 132 4.83 -0.29 -4.70
CA ASP A 132 4.64 -1.72 -4.50
C ASP A 132 3.82 -2.36 -5.63
N THR A 133 4.28 -3.56 -6.01
CA THR A 133 3.79 -4.37 -7.14
C THR A 133 3.45 -3.60 -8.42
N VAL A 134 4.31 -2.69 -8.87
CA VAL A 134 4.05 -1.92 -10.09
C VAL A 134 4.64 -2.61 -11.33
N PRO A 135 3.85 -3.02 -12.34
CA PRO A 135 4.39 -3.58 -13.57
C PRO A 135 5.00 -2.50 -14.46
N ILE A 136 6.23 -2.72 -14.93
CA ILE A 136 6.96 -1.78 -15.77
C ILE A 136 7.49 -2.50 -17.03
N PRO A 137 7.80 -1.78 -18.13
CA PRO A 137 8.27 -2.42 -19.36
C PRO A 137 9.59 -3.14 -19.09
N GLY A 138 9.76 -4.36 -19.60
CA GLY A 138 11.02 -5.09 -19.46
C GLY A 138 12.20 -4.40 -20.16
N LYS A 139 11.92 -3.51 -21.12
CA LYS A 139 12.90 -2.66 -21.80
C LYS A 139 13.25 -1.36 -21.05
N CYS A 140 12.68 -1.14 -19.86
CA CYS A 140 13.00 0.04 -19.05
C CYS A 140 14.50 0.08 -18.76
N SER A 141 15.12 1.25 -18.96
CA SER A 141 16.57 1.39 -18.78
C SER A 141 16.93 1.31 -17.29
N ALA A 142 18.17 0.91 -17.01
CA ALA A 142 18.70 0.96 -15.64
C ALA A 142 18.65 2.40 -15.07
N ASP A 143 18.83 3.42 -15.91
CA ASP A 143 18.79 4.82 -15.51
C ASP A 143 17.37 5.27 -15.10
N SER A 144 16.33 4.83 -15.82
CA SER A 144 14.93 5.11 -15.47
C SER A 144 14.54 4.46 -14.14
N ILE A 145 14.91 3.18 -13.94
CA ILE A 145 14.68 2.49 -12.67
C ILE A 145 15.48 3.16 -11.54
N SER A 146 16.73 3.56 -11.80
CA SER A 146 17.57 4.26 -10.81
C SER A 146 16.98 5.61 -10.43
N SER A 147 16.39 6.34 -11.38
CA SER A 147 15.73 7.62 -11.12
C SER A 147 14.49 7.44 -10.24
N LEU A 148 13.68 6.41 -10.51
CA LEU A 148 12.54 6.06 -9.66
C LEU A 148 12.98 5.69 -8.23
N ILE A 149 14.03 4.89 -8.10
CA ILE A 149 14.61 4.53 -6.79
C ILE A 149 15.16 5.78 -6.09
N LEU A 150 15.75 6.73 -6.82
CA LEU A 150 16.27 7.98 -6.28
C LEU A 150 15.15 8.86 -5.72
N ASP A 151 14.02 8.98 -6.42
CA ASP A 151 12.83 9.68 -5.93
C ASP A 151 12.29 9.05 -4.64
N MET A 152 12.19 7.72 -4.63
CA MET A 152 11.79 6.97 -3.43
C MET A 152 12.76 7.16 -2.26
N SER A 153 14.06 7.15 -2.54
CA SER A 153 15.12 7.39 -1.55
C SER A 153 15.06 8.82 -1.00
N GLY A 154 14.76 9.79 -1.85
CA GLY A 154 14.56 11.19 -1.46
C GLY A 154 13.38 11.35 -0.51
N LEU A 155 12.24 10.70 -0.80
CA LEU A 155 11.08 10.67 0.09
C LEU A 155 11.40 9.97 1.42
N ALA A 156 12.06 8.82 1.37
CA ALA A 156 12.47 8.07 2.56
C ALA A 156 13.35 8.91 3.48
N ALA A 157 14.40 9.53 2.93
CA ALA A 157 15.34 10.38 3.67
C ALA A 157 14.68 11.66 4.21
N ARG A 158 13.77 12.27 3.43
CA ARG A 158 13.13 13.53 3.84
C ARG A 158 12.19 13.35 5.04
N TRP A 159 11.51 12.21 5.09
CA TRP A 159 10.45 11.92 6.06
C TRP A 159 10.88 10.92 7.15
N ASP A 160 12.13 10.44 7.12
CA ASP A 160 12.63 9.39 8.02
C ASP A 160 11.75 8.13 7.98
N LYS A 161 11.45 7.68 6.75
CA LYS A 161 10.56 6.53 6.49
C LYS A 161 11.32 5.40 5.82
N SER A 162 11.04 4.18 6.26
CA SER A 162 11.44 2.97 5.55
C SER A 162 10.53 2.75 4.34
N LEU A 163 10.90 3.31 3.19
CA LEU A 163 10.18 3.08 1.93
C LEU A 163 10.92 2.06 1.06
N SER A 164 10.18 1.36 0.24
CA SER A 164 10.64 0.38 -0.74
C SER A 164 10.19 0.77 -2.15
N CYS A 165 10.86 0.20 -3.14
CA CYS A 165 10.52 0.34 -4.55
C CYS A 165 10.46 -1.04 -5.19
N ARG A 166 9.26 -1.66 -5.19
CA ARG A 166 9.01 -2.98 -5.75
C ARG A 166 8.27 -2.85 -7.08
N VAL A 167 9.05 -2.91 -8.16
CA VAL A 167 8.58 -2.93 -9.54
C VAL A 167 8.71 -4.32 -10.15
N PHE A 168 7.89 -4.62 -11.17
CA PHE A 168 7.83 -5.88 -11.89
C PHE A 168 8.18 -5.63 -13.36
N PRO A 169 9.46 -5.71 -13.76
CA PRO A 169 9.85 -5.61 -15.16
C PRO A 169 9.28 -6.80 -15.95
N LEU A 170 8.56 -6.52 -17.04
CA LEU A 170 7.91 -7.54 -17.88
C LEU A 170 8.62 -7.68 -19.23
N PRO A 171 9.47 -8.71 -19.42
CA PRO A 171 10.20 -8.91 -20.67
C PRO A 171 9.26 -9.01 -21.88
N GLY A 172 9.55 -8.24 -22.92
CA GLY A 172 8.77 -8.23 -24.17
C GLY A 172 7.48 -7.41 -24.14
N GLU A 173 7.11 -6.84 -22.99
CA GLU A 173 5.94 -5.97 -22.86
C GLU A 173 6.33 -4.48 -22.86
N ASP A 174 5.49 -3.67 -23.51
CA ASP A 174 5.64 -2.23 -23.64
C ASP A 174 4.69 -1.47 -22.72
N THR A 175 4.96 -0.18 -22.49
CA THR A 175 4.08 0.71 -21.74
C THR A 175 2.65 0.64 -22.27
N GLY A 176 1.69 0.49 -21.37
CA GLY A 176 0.27 0.38 -21.70
C GLY A 176 -0.16 -1.01 -22.16
N CYS A 177 0.72 -1.98 -22.38
CA CYS A 177 0.32 -3.37 -22.58
C CYS A 177 -0.42 -3.91 -21.35
N PHE A 178 -1.39 -4.78 -21.56
CA PHE A 178 -2.13 -5.41 -20.47
C PHE A 178 -1.38 -6.67 -19.99
N THR A 179 -1.12 -6.76 -18.69
CA THR A 179 -0.39 -7.89 -18.11
C THR A 179 -1.19 -9.18 -18.19
N LYS A 180 -0.48 -10.32 -18.12
CA LYS A 180 -1.07 -11.68 -18.20
C LYS A 180 -0.50 -12.59 -17.11
N PHE A 181 -0.57 -12.14 -15.87
CA PHE A 181 -0.23 -12.96 -14.71
C PHE A 181 -1.26 -14.08 -14.56
N ASP A 182 -0.75 -15.30 -14.35
CA ASP A 182 -1.53 -16.51 -14.04
C ASP A 182 -1.39 -16.85 -12.54
N SER A 183 -1.49 -15.81 -11.69
CA SER A 183 -1.39 -15.95 -10.24
C SER A 183 -2.74 -15.60 -9.62
N PRO A 184 -3.29 -16.44 -8.73
CA PRO A 184 -4.50 -16.09 -7.99
C PRO A 184 -4.27 -14.93 -7.02
N TYR A 185 -3.01 -14.52 -6.83
CA TYR A 185 -2.62 -13.43 -5.92
C TYR A 185 -2.39 -12.09 -6.63
N LEU A 186 -2.55 -12.02 -7.95
CA LEU A 186 -2.28 -10.81 -8.73
C LEU A 186 -3.46 -10.45 -9.64
N CYS A 187 -3.91 -9.22 -9.53
CA CYS A 187 -4.75 -8.56 -10.52
C CYS A 187 -3.92 -8.19 -11.74
N ASN A 188 -4.49 -8.32 -12.94
CA ASN A 188 -3.84 -7.83 -14.14
C ASN A 188 -4.13 -6.34 -14.33
N SER A 189 -3.13 -5.59 -14.80
CA SER A 189 -3.24 -4.16 -15.08
C SER A 189 -2.52 -3.77 -16.36
N ARG A 190 -2.46 -2.47 -16.69
CA ARG A 190 -1.56 -1.99 -17.75
C ARG A 190 -0.18 -1.67 -17.21
N VAL A 191 0.84 -1.97 -18.02
CA VAL A 191 2.23 -1.63 -17.76
C VAL A 191 2.40 -0.11 -17.61
N PHE A 192 2.97 0.32 -16.49
CA PHE A 192 3.18 1.72 -16.16
C PHE A 192 4.29 2.34 -16.99
N ASP A 193 4.15 3.64 -17.27
CA ASP A 193 5.26 4.43 -17.78
C ASP A 193 6.20 4.84 -16.64
N VAL A 194 7.50 4.70 -16.85
CA VAL A 194 8.58 5.06 -15.92
C VAL A 194 9.61 5.98 -16.60
N SER A 195 9.27 6.50 -17.79
CA SER A 195 10.09 7.47 -18.53
C SER A 195 9.80 8.92 -18.16
#